data_AF-A0A2S5M3K4-F1
#
_entry.id   AF-A0A2S5M3K4-F1
#
_cell.length_a   1.000
_cell.length_b   1.000
_cell.length_c   1.000
_cell.angle_alpha   90.00
_cell.angle_beta   90.00
_cell.angle_gamma   90.00
#
_symmetry.space_group_name_H-M   'P 1'
#
loop_
_entity.id
_entity.type
_entity.pdbx_description
1 polymer ?
#
loop_
_entity_poly.entity_id
_entity_poly.type
_entity_poly.pdbx_seq_one_letter_code
_entity_poly.pdbx_strand_id
1 'polypeptide(L)'
;AEAHLQRWKHATFSIKAILVGCAIMILLGFISNVLPKRDGYHYEINAVQYVQQSLADSKQQSVLYTSEKQRFYAQKPYEDRNYDEWQYLVERIEDGRVNEYEFVVINLNIKADSAAKETYLQTHLTQFKQDKVFYGYKKKKRTFVYRRIP
;
A
#
# COMPACT_ATOMS: atom_id res chain seq x y z
N ALA A 1 -19.80 -4.98 71.67
CA ALA A 1 -18.76 -5.71 70.94
C ALA A 1 -18.61 -5.04 69.58
N GLU A 2 -17.87 -3.94 69.57
CA GLU A 2 -17.63 -3.11 68.39
C GLU A 2 -16.26 -3.46 67.78
N ALA A 3 -16.14 -3.13 66.49
CA ALA A 3 -14.91 -3.03 65.72
C ALA A 3 -14.35 -4.30 65.05
N HIS A 4 -15.03 -4.72 63.98
CA HIS A 4 -14.33 -5.24 62.79
C HIS A 4 -14.56 -4.30 61.60
N LEU A 5 -14.09 -3.06 61.72
CA LEU A 5 -13.94 -2.18 60.56
C LEU A 5 -12.63 -2.53 59.85
N GLN A 6 -12.73 -3.39 58.82
CA GLN A 6 -11.66 -3.63 57.87
C GLN A 6 -11.27 -2.30 57.20
N ARG A 7 -10.13 -1.74 57.60
CA ARG A 7 -9.46 -0.64 56.89
C ARG A 7 -8.92 -1.18 55.56
N TRP A 8 -9.65 -0.92 54.48
CA TRP A 8 -9.09 -1.01 53.13
C TRP A 8 -8.05 0.10 52.97
N LYS A 9 -6.77 -0.27 53.06
CA LYS A 9 -5.67 0.63 52.68
C LYS A 9 -5.74 0.81 51.16
N HIS A 10 -6.36 1.88 50.69
CA HIS A 10 -6.11 2.33 49.33
C HIS A 10 -4.61 2.60 49.25
N ALA A 11 -3.90 1.85 48.40
CA ALA A 11 -2.52 2.19 48.08
C ALA A 11 -2.53 3.60 47.49
N THR A 12 -2.09 4.60 48.27
CA THR A 12 -1.95 5.97 47.80
C THR A 12 -0.77 6.01 46.86
N PHE A 13 -1.00 5.64 45.60
CA PHE A 13 -0.01 5.81 44.55
C PHE A 13 0.36 7.29 44.50
N SER A 14 1.65 7.58 44.67
CA SER A 14 2.15 8.94 44.61
C SER A 14 1.71 9.58 43.29
N ILE A 15 1.10 10.77 43.35
CA ILE A 15 0.68 11.52 42.15
C ILE A 15 1.86 11.68 41.18
N LYS A 16 3.08 11.82 41.70
CA LYS A 16 4.32 11.87 40.90
C LYS A 16 4.55 10.60 40.09
N ALA A 17 4.29 9.42 40.68
CA ALA A 17 4.42 8.14 39.97
C ALA A 17 3.37 7.99 38.85
N ILE A 18 2.14 8.47 39.08
CA ILE A 18 1.09 8.50 38.06
C ILE A 18 1.50 9.42 36.90
N LEU A 19 1.98 10.63 37.20
CA LEU A 19 2.42 11.58 36.18
C LEU A 19 3.60 11.06 35.36
N VAL A 20 4.58 10.41 36.00
CA VAL A 20 5.70 9.76 35.31
C VAL A 20 5.19 8.62 34.41
N GLY A 21 4.26 7.79 34.91
CA GLY A 21 3.63 6.74 34.10
C GLY A 21 2.91 7.30 32.86
N CYS A 22 2.14 8.38 33.02
CA CYS A 22 1.49 9.06 31.91
C CYS A 22 2.50 9.63 30.89
N ALA A 23 3.56 10.28 31.38
CA ALA A 23 4.62 10.81 30.51
C ALA A 23 5.30 9.70 29.69
N ILE A 24 5.60 8.56 30.31
CA ILE A 24 6.17 7.40 29.63
C ILE A 24 5.21 6.88 28.56
N MET A 25 3.92 6.73 28.86
CA MET A 25 2.93 6.27 27.87
C MET A 25 2.82 7.21 26.66
N ILE A 26 2.82 8.53 26.88
CA ILE A 26 2.80 9.53 25.80
C ILE A 26 4.06 9.43 24.95
N LEU A 27 5.24 9.34 25.58
CA LEU A 27 6.51 9.22 24.88
C LEU A 27 6.59 7.93 24.05
N LEU A 28 6.14 6.79 24.60
CA LEU A 28 6.07 5.53 23.87
C LEU A 28 5.13 5.63 22.66
N GLY A 29 3.97 6.27 22.82
CA GLY A 29 3.03 6.52 21.72
C GLY A 29 3.63 7.40 20.62
N PHE A 30 4.32 8.48 21.00
CA PHE A 30 4.99 9.36 20.05
C PHE A 30 6.09 8.63 19.29
N ILE A 31 6.99 7.91 19.99
CA ILE A 31 8.05 7.12 19.37
C ILE A 31 7.46 6.11 18.38
N SER A 32 6.41 5.39 18.77
CA SER A 32 5.74 4.42 17.88
C SER A 32 5.16 5.08 16.62
N ASN A 33 4.71 6.33 16.71
CA ASN A 33 4.14 7.05 15.58
C ASN A 33 5.22 7.53 14.59
N VAL A 34 6.34 8.07 15.10
CA VAL A 34 7.44 8.63 14.29
C VAL A 34 8.44 7.58 13.81
N LEU A 35 8.46 6.39 14.44
CA LEU A 35 9.32 5.31 13.99
C LEU A 35 9.04 4.97 12.52
N PRO A 36 10.10 4.74 11.72
CA PRO A 36 9.95 4.33 10.34
C PRO A 36 8.98 3.17 10.22
N LYS A 37 8.03 3.28 9.29
CA LYS A 37 7.12 2.18 9.02
C LYS A 37 7.93 1.00 8.47
N ARG A 38 7.50 -0.21 8.81
CA ARG A 38 8.18 -1.44 8.38
C ARG A 38 8.28 -1.52 6.85
N ASP A 39 9.29 -2.23 6.38
CA ASP A 39 9.45 -2.49 4.94
C ASP A 39 8.18 -3.09 4.32
N GLY A 40 7.89 -2.63 3.10
CA GLY A 40 6.68 -3.01 2.37
C GLY A 40 5.40 -2.31 2.87
N TYR A 41 5.48 -1.38 3.84
CA TYR A 41 4.32 -0.58 4.23
C TYR A 41 3.86 0.36 3.09
N HIS A 42 4.81 0.98 2.41
CA HIS A 42 4.58 1.93 1.31
C HIS A 42 4.72 1.32 -0.08
N TYR A 43 4.45 0.01 -0.26
CA TYR A 43 4.73 -0.72 -1.50
C TYR A 43 4.10 -0.11 -2.77
N GLU A 44 2.88 0.43 -2.70
CA GLU A 44 2.24 1.13 -3.83
C GLU A 44 2.90 2.48 -4.12
N ILE A 45 3.25 3.27 -3.09
CA ILE A 45 3.96 4.54 -3.25
C ILE A 45 5.33 4.29 -3.88
N ASN A 46 6.05 3.27 -3.39
CA ASN A 46 7.36 2.91 -3.92
C ASN A 46 7.28 2.48 -5.39
N ALA A 47 6.21 1.78 -5.79
CA ALA A 47 5.98 1.42 -7.19
C ALA A 47 5.70 2.65 -8.06
N VAL A 48 4.86 3.57 -7.60
CA VAL A 48 4.56 4.84 -8.30
C VAL A 48 5.83 5.69 -8.45
N GLN A 49 6.58 5.86 -7.36
CA GLN A 49 7.85 6.61 -7.38
C GLN A 49 8.86 6.00 -8.34
N TYR A 50 8.97 4.67 -8.36
CA TYR A 50 9.85 3.96 -9.29
C TYR A 50 9.50 4.26 -10.75
N VAL A 51 8.22 4.22 -11.11
CA VAL A 51 7.77 4.54 -12.47
C VAL A 51 7.99 6.01 -12.79
N GLN A 52 7.66 6.93 -11.87
CA GLN A 52 7.87 8.36 -12.05
C GLN A 52 9.34 8.72 -12.27
N GLN A 53 10.25 8.09 -11.51
CA GLN A 53 11.70 8.25 -11.70
C GLN A 53 12.17 7.71 -13.05
N SER A 54 11.62 6.57 -13.48
CA SER A 54 11.94 5.95 -14.77
C SER A 54 11.45 6.77 -15.97
N LEU A 55 10.45 7.63 -15.76
CA LEU A 55 9.89 8.52 -16.77
C LEU A 55 10.52 9.92 -16.78
N ALA A 56 11.42 10.24 -15.85
CA ALA A 56 12.08 11.54 -15.80
C ALA A 56 12.80 11.88 -17.13
N ASP A 57 13.27 10.84 -17.83
CA ASP A 57 13.98 10.95 -19.10
C ASP A 57 13.10 10.69 -20.35
N SER A 58 11.82 10.33 -20.16
CA SER A 58 10.92 9.95 -21.27
C SER A 58 9.93 11.07 -21.61
N LYS A 59 9.85 11.44 -22.90
CA LYS A 59 8.88 12.43 -23.39
C LYS A 59 7.43 11.92 -23.40
N GLN A 60 7.23 10.61 -23.24
CA GLN A 60 5.93 9.96 -23.35
C GLN A 60 5.51 9.43 -21.96
N GLN A 61 4.64 10.18 -21.28
CA GLN A 61 4.32 9.97 -19.86
C GLN A 61 2.99 9.22 -19.65
N SER A 62 2.72 8.19 -20.45
CA SER A 62 1.49 7.40 -20.29
C SER A 62 1.72 6.22 -19.35
N VAL A 63 1.20 6.33 -18.13
CA VAL A 63 1.17 5.24 -17.14
C VAL A 63 -0.27 4.87 -16.84
N LEU A 64 -0.61 3.59 -16.97
CA LEU A 64 -1.85 3.06 -16.46
C LEU A 64 -1.65 2.64 -15.00
N TYR A 65 -2.37 3.31 -14.10
CA TYR A 65 -2.48 2.92 -12.70
C TYR A 65 -3.82 2.23 -12.50
N THR A 66 -3.83 0.99 -12.02
CA THR A 66 -5.07 0.19 -11.91
C THR A 66 -5.88 0.50 -10.65
N SER A 67 -5.28 1.09 -9.62
CA SER A 67 -5.97 1.48 -8.38
C SER A 67 -6.09 2.99 -8.23
N GLU A 68 -7.15 3.46 -7.54
CA GLU A 68 -7.28 4.89 -7.24
C GLU A 68 -6.18 5.38 -6.32
N LYS A 69 -5.65 4.52 -5.44
CA LYS A 69 -4.54 4.84 -4.54
C LYS A 69 -3.26 5.16 -5.33
N GLN A 70 -2.93 4.34 -6.31
CA GLN A 70 -1.79 4.58 -7.17
C GLN A 70 -1.95 5.90 -7.95
N ARG A 71 -3.14 6.15 -8.52
CA ARG A 71 -3.46 7.41 -9.21
C ARG A 71 -3.31 8.62 -8.28
N PHE A 72 -3.81 8.51 -7.05
CA PHE A 72 -3.67 9.52 -6.01
C PHE A 72 -2.19 9.79 -5.67
N TYR A 73 -1.39 8.76 -5.42
CA TYR A 73 0.04 8.92 -5.16
C TYR A 73 0.81 9.48 -6.36
N ALA A 74 0.35 9.18 -7.58
CA ALA A 74 0.91 9.69 -8.82
C ALA A 74 0.43 11.11 -9.18
N GLN A 75 -0.42 11.73 -8.35
CA GLN A 75 -1.05 13.03 -8.59
C GLN A 75 -1.79 13.09 -9.95
N LYS A 76 -2.41 11.98 -10.38
CA LYS A 76 -3.20 11.93 -11.61
C LYS A 76 -4.65 12.34 -11.34
N PRO A 77 -5.33 13.04 -12.29
CA PRO A 77 -6.74 13.41 -12.16
C PRO A 77 -7.60 12.19 -11.91
N TYR A 78 -8.72 12.33 -11.20
CA TYR A 78 -9.69 11.25 -11.06
C TYR A 78 -10.22 10.79 -12.43
N GLU A 79 -10.45 9.48 -12.61
CA GLU A 79 -10.89 8.90 -13.90
C GLU A 79 -12.24 8.23 -13.80
N ASP A 80 -12.50 7.39 -12.79
CA ASP A 80 -13.86 6.88 -12.52
C ASP A 80 -13.99 6.15 -11.16
N ARG A 81 -15.22 5.79 -10.77
CA ARG A 81 -15.56 4.90 -9.64
C ARG A 81 -15.56 3.45 -10.14
N ASN A 82 -14.37 2.91 -10.40
CA ASN A 82 -14.26 1.50 -10.73
C ASN A 82 -14.34 0.66 -9.45
N TYR A 83 -15.46 -0.02 -9.24
CA TYR A 83 -15.65 -0.86 -8.05
C TYR A 83 -14.72 -2.08 -8.03
N ASP A 84 -14.19 -2.51 -9.18
CA ASP A 84 -13.23 -3.60 -9.29
C ASP A 84 -12.02 -3.22 -10.16
N GLU A 85 -10.85 -3.07 -9.53
CA GLU A 85 -9.56 -2.79 -10.17
C GLU A 85 -9.16 -3.86 -11.19
N TRP A 86 -9.56 -5.12 -10.98
CA TRP A 86 -9.25 -6.22 -11.89
C TRP A 86 -10.09 -6.15 -13.15
N GLN A 87 -11.41 -5.95 -13.02
CA GLN A 87 -12.29 -5.79 -14.17
C GLN A 87 -11.87 -4.59 -15.02
N TYR A 88 -11.57 -3.46 -14.36
CA TYR A 88 -11.07 -2.25 -15.02
C TYR A 88 -9.82 -2.49 -15.87
N LEU A 89 -8.89 -3.32 -15.37
CA LEU A 89 -7.69 -3.70 -16.10
C LEU A 89 -8.01 -4.65 -17.26
N VAL A 90 -8.82 -5.68 -17.03
CA VAL A 90 -9.21 -6.66 -18.04
C VAL A 90 -9.87 -5.99 -19.23
N GLU A 91 -10.83 -5.09 -18.99
CA GLU A 91 -11.52 -4.34 -20.05
C GLU A 91 -10.51 -3.58 -20.94
N ARG A 92 -9.52 -2.91 -20.34
CA ARG A 92 -8.46 -2.18 -21.07
C ARG A 92 -7.48 -3.09 -21.81
N ILE A 93 -7.28 -4.31 -21.32
CA ILE A 93 -6.47 -5.32 -22.00
C ILE A 93 -7.22 -5.83 -23.22
N GLU A 94 -8.50 -6.17 -23.05
CA GLU A 94 -9.34 -6.76 -24.09
C GLU A 94 -9.68 -5.77 -25.20
N ASP A 95 -9.90 -4.49 -24.87
CA ASP A 95 -10.14 -3.44 -25.87
C ASP A 95 -8.85 -2.84 -26.47
N GLY A 96 -7.68 -3.26 -25.97
CA GLY A 96 -6.37 -2.86 -26.47
C GLY A 96 -5.88 -1.48 -26.00
N ARG A 97 -6.66 -0.71 -25.23
CA ARG A 97 -6.25 0.62 -24.71
C ARG A 97 -5.04 0.53 -23.78
N VAL A 98 -4.78 -0.63 -23.17
CA VAL A 98 -3.55 -0.87 -22.39
C VAL A 98 -2.29 -0.58 -23.22
N ASN A 99 -2.38 -0.67 -24.55
CA ASN A 99 -1.27 -0.43 -25.47
C ASN A 99 -1.01 1.06 -25.77
N GLU A 100 -1.69 1.99 -25.10
CA GLU A 100 -1.36 3.42 -25.16
C GLU A 100 -0.31 3.83 -24.11
N TYR A 101 -0.03 2.93 -23.16
CA TYR A 101 0.79 3.19 -21.98
C TYR A 101 2.22 2.64 -22.12
N GLU A 102 3.21 3.40 -21.66
CA GLU A 102 4.60 2.93 -21.50
C GLU A 102 4.73 2.00 -20.29
N PHE A 103 4.00 2.30 -19.22
CA PHE A 103 3.97 1.50 -18.00
C PHE A 103 2.56 1.14 -17.57
N VAL A 104 2.42 -0.07 -17.02
CA VAL A 104 1.19 -0.53 -16.35
C VAL A 104 1.54 -0.95 -14.92
N VAL A 105 0.89 -0.33 -13.95
CA VAL A 105 1.10 -0.57 -12.52
C VAL A 105 -0.12 -1.26 -11.94
N ILE A 106 0.04 -2.51 -11.54
CA ILE A 106 -1.07 -3.41 -11.20
C ILE A 106 -0.99 -3.78 -9.73
N ASN A 107 -2.02 -3.46 -8.95
CA ASN A 107 -2.17 -3.97 -7.60
C ASN A 107 -2.81 -5.37 -7.63
N LEU A 108 -2.19 -6.33 -6.96
CA LEU A 108 -2.73 -7.68 -6.85
C LEU A 108 -2.54 -8.20 -5.43
N ASN A 109 -3.67 -8.42 -4.75
CA ASN A 109 -3.68 -9.03 -3.42
C ASN A 109 -3.51 -10.55 -3.56
N ILE A 110 -2.70 -11.16 -2.70
CA ILE A 110 -2.57 -12.62 -2.69
C ILE A 110 -3.85 -13.21 -2.09
N LYS A 111 -4.69 -13.74 -2.98
CA LYS A 111 -5.98 -14.39 -2.73
C LYS A 111 -6.04 -15.70 -3.52
N ALA A 112 -7.07 -16.50 -3.34
CA ALA A 112 -7.21 -17.80 -4.01
C ALA A 112 -7.13 -17.70 -5.55
N ASP A 113 -7.58 -16.58 -6.12
CA ASP A 113 -7.58 -16.28 -7.55
C ASP A 113 -6.28 -15.66 -8.08
N SER A 114 -5.29 -15.35 -7.22
CA SER A 114 -4.11 -14.59 -7.64
C SER A 114 -3.28 -15.32 -8.69
N ALA A 115 -3.18 -16.64 -8.61
CA ALA A 115 -2.44 -17.45 -9.57
C ALA A 115 -3.05 -17.35 -10.98
N ALA A 116 -4.39 -17.45 -11.07
CA ALA A 116 -5.10 -17.32 -12.34
C ALA A 116 -4.94 -15.93 -12.95
N LYS A 117 -5.00 -14.88 -12.12
CA LYS A 117 -4.75 -13.50 -12.56
C LYS A 117 -3.34 -13.29 -13.07
N GLU A 118 -2.33 -13.84 -12.40
CA GLU A 118 -0.94 -13.78 -12.87
C GLU A 118 -0.75 -14.49 -14.21
N THR A 119 -1.34 -15.68 -14.38
CA THR A 119 -1.34 -16.37 -15.69
C THR A 119 -2.05 -15.56 -16.77
N TYR A 120 -3.17 -14.91 -16.46
CA TYR A 120 -3.86 -14.02 -17.38
C TYR A 120 -2.97 -12.85 -17.82
N LEU A 121 -2.30 -12.17 -16.89
CA LEU A 121 -1.39 -11.07 -17.20
C LEU A 121 -0.23 -11.53 -18.09
N GLN A 122 0.37 -12.69 -17.81
CA GLN A 122 1.45 -13.25 -18.61
C GLN A 122 1.04 -13.60 -20.04
N THR A 123 -0.22 -14.01 -20.24
CA THR A 123 -0.75 -14.42 -21.54
C THR A 123 -1.30 -13.26 -22.37
N HIS A 124 -1.77 -12.19 -21.73
CA HIS A 124 -2.46 -11.08 -22.41
C HIS A 124 -1.63 -9.79 -22.48
N LEU A 125 -0.72 -9.53 -21.55
CA LEU A 125 0.19 -8.36 -21.62
C LEU A 125 1.45 -8.65 -22.46
N THR A 126 1.26 -9.17 -23.67
CA THR A 126 2.36 -9.65 -24.53
C THR A 126 3.32 -8.54 -25.00
N GLN A 127 2.85 -7.29 -25.06
CA GLN A 127 3.67 -6.12 -25.43
C GLN A 127 4.46 -5.55 -24.24
N PHE A 128 4.34 -6.15 -23.06
CA PHE A 128 4.95 -5.67 -21.85
C PHE A 128 5.82 -6.76 -21.23
N LYS A 129 6.93 -6.34 -20.62
CA LYS A 129 7.72 -7.20 -19.73
C LYS A 129 7.49 -6.78 -18.29
N GLN A 130 7.45 -7.75 -17.38
CA GLN A 130 7.45 -7.46 -15.96
C GLN A 130 8.82 -6.86 -15.57
N ASP A 131 8.81 -5.59 -15.19
CA ASP A 131 10.02 -4.82 -14.88
C ASP A 131 10.38 -4.94 -13.40
N LYS A 132 9.38 -4.82 -12.51
CA LYS A 132 9.60 -4.89 -11.06
C LYS A 132 8.37 -5.37 -10.29
N VAL A 133 8.60 -5.92 -9.10
CA VAL A 133 7.54 -6.31 -8.16
C VAL A 133 7.83 -5.70 -6.79
N PHE A 134 6.84 -5.01 -6.24
CA PHE A 134 6.87 -4.44 -4.90
C PHE A 134 5.97 -5.25 -3.98
N TYR A 135 6.50 -5.64 -2.82
CA TYR A 135 5.78 -6.48 -1.87
C TYR A 135 5.26 -5.65 -0.70
N GLY A 136 3.99 -5.86 -0.36
CA GLY A 136 3.39 -5.37 0.88
C GLY A 136 3.85 -6.14 2.11
N TYR A 137 3.37 -5.73 3.28
CA TYR A 137 3.67 -6.39 4.55
C TYR A 137 3.42 -7.92 4.50
N LYS A 138 4.40 -8.69 4.99
CA LYS A 138 4.41 -10.17 4.95
C LYS A 138 4.18 -10.76 3.55
N LYS A 139 4.50 -10.01 2.49
CA LYS A 139 4.27 -10.37 1.09
C LYS A 139 2.80 -10.68 0.75
N LYS A 140 1.82 -10.28 1.57
CA LYS A 140 0.39 -10.57 1.33
C LYS A 140 -0.23 -9.77 0.19
N LYS A 141 0.47 -8.73 -0.26
CA LYS A 141 0.06 -7.85 -1.36
C LYS A 141 1.24 -7.64 -2.28
N ARG A 142 0.99 -7.46 -3.57
CA ARG A 142 2.01 -7.19 -4.58
C ARG A 142 1.54 -6.06 -5.48
N THR A 143 2.47 -5.21 -5.86
CA THR A 143 2.29 -4.28 -6.98
C THR A 143 3.28 -4.66 -8.06
N PHE A 144 2.77 -5.02 -9.22
CA PHE A 144 3.56 -5.34 -10.40
C PHE A 144 3.74 -4.07 -11.23
N VAL A 145 4.95 -3.86 -11.72
CA VAL A 145 5.27 -2.83 -12.70
C VAL A 145 5.64 -3.55 -13.99
N TYR A 146 4.83 -3.31 -15.01
CA TYR A 146 5.06 -3.77 -16.37
C TYR A 146 5.54 -2.60 -17.22
N ARG A 147 6.57 -2.83 -18.03
CA ARG A 147 7.11 -1.85 -18.97
C ARG A 147 6.93 -2.34 -20.40
N ARG A 148 6.49 -1.46 -21.28
CA ARG A 148 6.40 -1.74 -22.72
C ARG A 148 7.76 -2.21 -23.26
N ILE A 149 7.72 -3.24 -24.09
CA ILE A 149 8.89 -3.71 -24.82
C ILE A 149 9.15 -2.71 -25.97
N PRO A 150 10.39 -2.21 -26.14
CA PRO A 150 10.74 -1.30 -27.24
C PRO A 150 10.50 -1.90 -28.64
#